data_AF-A0A1Q7AIQ7-F1
#
_entry.id   AF-A0A1Q7AIQ7-F1
#
_cell.length_a   1.000
_cell.length_b   1.000
_cell.length_c   1.000
_cell.angle_alpha   90.00
_cell.angle_beta   90.00
_cell.angle_gamma   90.00
#
_symmetry.space_group_name_H-M   'P 1'
#
loop_
_entity.id
_entity.type
_entity.pdbx_description
1 polymer ?
#
loop_
_entity_poly.entity_id
_entity_poly.type
_entity_poly.pdbx_seq_one_letter_code
_entity_poly.pdbx_strand_id
1 'polypeptide(L)'
;MRVILFVSMLVVPAAAVAAPKTMRVDFYHTGNATEERFSLDRVVTEPLAWPGNPARPIDETNRGKYFFEVADAATGRIVYSRGFSSIYGEWETNAEAKSIHRTFSESLRFPAPDKPVRIVVSKRDPKNAFRDIWTVTVDPSDKFIVPDAASPDAGPLLAIQRSGDPSEKLDLLILGDGYTPAERGKFERDARRLADVLFQTSPFKERRRDVNVWGLCPAALQSGVSRPSQHIYRRSPLGATFDAFDTERYVLTFENKAFREIAANAPYDVVEILVNSATYGGGGIYGLYSTVAADNAWAPYVFVHEFGHHIAGLADEYYTSDVAYLPAADRVEPWEPNATALLDPASLKWGDLVEPRMPLPTPWAKEEFERYTKEAQQKRRDIRAANRPEAEMDALFREEQRHDTALLNSGPYAGKVGAFEGANYEARGYYRPQADCIMFTRDAVPFCAVCRRAIDAILDLYSRLQ
;
A
#
# COMPACT_ATOMS: atom_id res chain seq x y z
N MET A 1 -0.04 37.85 -64.03
CA MET A 1 -0.82 37.52 -62.82
C MET A 1 -0.48 36.09 -62.40
N ARG A 2 0.31 35.91 -61.33
CA ARG A 2 0.57 34.59 -60.76
C ARG A 2 -0.50 34.30 -59.71
N VAL A 3 -1.35 33.32 -59.98
CA VAL A 3 -2.34 32.81 -59.04
C VAL A 3 -1.62 31.90 -58.04
N ILE A 4 -1.60 32.28 -56.77
CA ILE A 4 -1.10 31.45 -55.67
C ILE A 4 -2.30 30.64 -55.17
N LEU A 5 -2.26 29.33 -55.39
CA LEU A 5 -3.23 28.39 -54.82
C LEU A 5 -2.88 28.17 -53.33
N PHE A 6 -3.76 28.59 -52.43
CA PHE A 6 -3.71 28.19 -51.03
C PHE A 6 -4.33 26.80 -50.90
N VAL A 7 -3.49 25.78 -50.68
CA VAL A 7 -3.95 24.45 -50.26
C VAL A 7 -4.15 24.50 -48.75
N SER A 8 -5.41 24.58 -48.32
CA SER A 8 -5.78 24.47 -46.91
C SER A 8 -5.68 23.00 -46.49
N MET A 9 -4.63 22.63 -45.77
CA MET A 9 -4.54 21.32 -45.12
C MET A 9 -5.59 21.26 -44.00
N LEU A 10 -6.65 20.49 -44.23
CA LEU A 10 -7.57 20.05 -43.19
C LEU A 10 -6.81 19.10 -42.27
N VAL A 11 -6.43 19.58 -41.09
CA VAL A 11 -5.98 18.74 -39.98
C VAL A 11 -7.21 18.03 -39.44
N VAL A 12 -7.39 16.76 -39.83
CA VAL A 12 -8.38 15.89 -39.21
C VAL A 12 -7.88 15.59 -37.79
N PRO A 13 -8.63 15.91 -36.73
CA PRO A 13 -8.23 15.52 -35.38
C PRO A 13 -8.19 13.99 -35.33
N ALA A 14 -7.04 13.42 -34.94
CA ALA A 14 -6.96 12.00 -34.66
C ALA A 14 -8.01 11.66 -33.60
N ALA A 15 -8.92 10.73 -33.92
CA ALA A 15 -9.88 10.24 -32.95
C ALA A 15 -9.09 9.65 -31.76
N ALA A 16 -9.32 10.19 -30.56
CA ALA A 16 -8.74 9.63 -29.35
C ALA A 16 -9.18 8.16 -29.24
N VAL A 17 -8.22 7.24 -29.20
CA VAL A 17 -8.50 5.83 -28.95
C VAL A 17 -9.13 5.75 -27.57
N ALA A 18 -10.33 5.19 -27.47
CA ALA A 18 -11.00 5.04 -26.18
C ALA A 18 -10.14 4.18 -25.25
N ALA A 19 -10.00 4.59 -23.99
CA ALA A 19 -9.29 3.81 -22.99
C ALA A 19 -9.92 2.40 -22.87
N PRO A 20 -9.12 1.34 -22.78
CA PRO A 20 -9.65 -0.01 -22.61
C PRO A 20 -10.44 -0.10 -21.30
N LYS A 21 -11.37 -1.05 -21.22
CA LYS A 21 -12.01 -1.40 -19.94
C LYS A 21 -10.99 -2.02 -18.98
N THR A 22 -11.32 -2.09 -17.70
CA THR A 22 -10.53 -2.90 -16.75
C THR A 22 -10.99 -4.35 -16.81
N MET A 23 -10.08 -5.29 -17.04
CA MET A 23 -10.32 -6.70 -16.77
C MET A 23 -9.89 -7.01 -15.34
N ARG A 24 -10.78 -7.66 -14.57
CA ARG A 24 -10.50 -8.14 -13.22
C ARG A 24 -10.62 -9.65 -13.16
N VAL A 25 -9.58 -10.30 -12.67
CA VAL A 25 -9.53 -11.75 -12.45
C VAL A 25 -9.57 -11.99 -10.95
N ASP A 26 -10.69 -12.51 -10.46
CA ASP A 26 -10.88 -12.89 -9.07
C ASP A 26 -10.45 -14.36 -8.90
N PHE A 27 -9.67 -14.66 -7.87
CA PHE A 27 -9.16 -16.00 -7.58
C PHE A 27 -9.11 -16.27 -6.08
N TYR A 28 -8.96 -17.53 -5.71
CA TYR A 28 -8.72 -17.97 -4.35
C TYR A 28 -7.27 -18.40 -4.18
N HIS A 29 -6.66 -17.93 -3.11
CA HIS A 29 -5.34 -18.32 -2.65
C HIS A 29 -5.49 -19.18 -1.39
N THR A 30 -5.23 -20.48 -1.52
CA THR A 30 -5.47 -21.49 -0.48
C THR A 30 -4.16 -22.15 -0.10
N GLY A 31 -3.91 -22.32 1.20
CA GLY A 31 -2.69 -22.97 1.63
C GLY A 31 -2.42 -22.90 3.11
N ASN A 32 -1.16 -23.15 3.47
CA ASN A 32 -0.60 -23.12 4.82
C ASN A 32 0.87 -22.60 4.76
N ALA A 33 1.65 -22.71 5.83
CA ALA A 33 3.04 -22.24 5.88
C ALA A 33 4.04 -22.92 4.90
N THR A 34 3.63 -23.98 4.19
CA THR A 34 4.50 -24.83 3.35
C THR A 34 3.94 -25.11 1.96
N GLU A 35 2.67 -24.79 1.71
CA GLU A 35 1.99 -25.08 0.45
C GLU A 35 1.03 -23.94 0.07
N GLU A 36 1.07 -23.59 -1.21
CA GLU A 36 0.19 -22.61 -1.87
C GLU A 36 -0.53 -23.24 -3.05
N ARG A 37 -1.82 -22.93 -3.20
CA ARG A 37 -2.67 -23.33 -4.32
C ARG A 37 -3.54 -22.16 -4.76
N PHE A 38 -3.74 -22.06 -6.07
CA PHE A 38 -4.54 -21.00 -6.69
C PHE A 38 -5.68 -21.62 -7.49
N SER A 39 -6.86 -21.05 -7.37
CA SER A 39 -8.02 -21.43 -8.19
C SER A 39 -8.76 -20.20 -8.69
N LEU A 40 -9.14 -20.20 -9.97
CA LEU A 40 -9.93 -19.12 -10.56
C LEU A 40 -11.34 -19.10 -9.95
N ASP A 41 -11.80 -17.93 -9.48
CA ASP A 41 -13.20 -17.70 -9.07
C ASP A 41 -14.02 -17.26 -10.29
N ARG A 42 -13.65 -16.10 -10.85
CA ARG A 42 -14.32 -15.52 -12.03
C ARG A 42 -13.46 -14.48 -12.72
N VAL A 43 -13.87 -14.11 -13.94
CA VAL A 43 -13.31 -12.98 -14.69
C VAL A 43 -14.44 -12.03 -15.04
N VAL A 44 -14.21 -10.74 -14.87
CA VAL A 44 -15.17 -9.67 -15.19
C VAL A 44 -14.49 -8.53 -15.93
N THR A 45 -15.26 -7.73 -16.64
CA THR A 45 -14.85 -6.36 -16.98
C THR A 45 -15.56 -5.39 -16.05
N GLU A 46 -14.83 -4.44 -15.49
CA GLU A 46 -15.39 -3.43 -14.60
C GLU A 46 -16.16 -2.35 -15.40
N PRO A 47 -17.15 -1.67 -14.79
CA PRO A 47 -18.00 -0.70 -15.48
C PRO A 47 -17.23 0.52 -16.02
N LEU A 48 -16.15 0.92 -15.34
CA LEU A 48 -15.33 2.07 -15.74
C LEU A 48 -14.12 1.65 -16.59
N ALA A 49 -13.60 2.62 -17.35
CA ALA A 49 -12.36 2.43 -18.11
C ALA A 49 -11.17 2.22 -17.18
N TRP A 50 -10.12 1.60 -17.70
CA TRP A 50 -8.84 1.42 -17.02
C TRP A 50 -8.23 2.79 -16.69
N PRO A 51 -7.94 3.07 -15.40
CA PRO A 51 -7.38 4.35 -14.98
C PRO A 51 -5.87 4.44 -15.22
N GLY A 52 -5.13 3.33 -15.12
CA GLY A 52 -3.67 3.38 -15.13
C GLY A 52 -3.05 3.83 -16.46
N ASN A 53 -1.80 4.29 -16.38
CA ASN A 53 -1.09 4.88 -17.51
C ASN A 53 -0.77 3.87 -18.64
N PRO A 54 -1.34 4.05 -19.86
CA PRO A 54 -1.12 3.14 -20.98
C PRO A 54 0.31 3.22 -21.55
N ALA A 55 1.05 4.29 -21.29
CA ALA A 55 2.43 4.46 -21.75
C ALA A 55 3.46 3.74 -20.84
N ARG A 56 3.02 3.25 -19.67
CA ARG A 56 3.83 2.54 -18.67
C ARG A 56 3.14 1.24 -18.20
N PRO A 57 2.85 0.30 -19.12
CA PRO A 57 2.13 -0.92 -18.77
C PRO A 57 3.02 -1.94 -18.03
N ILE A 58 4.35 -1.82 -18.13
CA ILE A 58 5.31 -2.76 -17.52
C ILE A 58 5.87 -2.14 -16.24
N ASP A 59 5.76 -2.88 -15.14
CA ASP A 59 6.40 -2.56 -13.87
C ASP A 59 7.85 -3.07 -13.87
N GLU A 60 8.80 -2.14 -13.79
CA GLU A 60 10.25 -2.42 -13.74
C GLU A 60 10.83 -2.30 -12.32
N THR A 61 9.99 -2.05 -11.31
CA THR A 61 10.44 -1.76 -9.95
C THR A 61 10.94 -2.99 -9.21
N ASN A 62 10.59 -4.20 -9.69
CA ASN A 62 10.91 -5.48 -9.05
C ASN A 62 10.51 -5.48 -7.56
N ARG A 63 9.27 -5.03 -7.25
CA ARG A 63 8.74 -4.97 -5.88
C ARG A 63 7.63 -5.99 -5.65
N GLY A 64 7.37 -6.25 -4.37
CA GLY A 64 6.32 -7.16 -3.91
C GLY A 64 6.84 -8.56 -3.61
N LYS A 65 6.08 -9.27 -2.79
CA LYS A 65 6.27 -10.70 -2.52
C LYS A 65 5.85 -11.55 -3.72
N TYR A 66 4.82 -11.08 -4.41
CA TYR A 66 4.30 -11.64 -5.64
C TYR A 66 4.47 -10.64 -6.79
N PHE A 67 4.41 -11.17 -8.00
CA PHE A 67 4.45 -10.38 -9.23
C PHE A 67 3.55 -11.06 -10.25
N PHE A 68 2.83 -10.31 -11.07
CA PHE A 68 2.10 -10.91 -12.17
C PHE A 68 2.40 -10.24 -13.50
N GLU A 69 2.41 -11.06 -14.54
CA GLU A 69 2.57 -10.66 -15.92
C GLU A 69 1.36 -11.12 -16.74
N VAL A 70 0.94 -10.26 -17.66
CA VAL A 70 -0.06 -10.57 -18.68
C VAL A 70 0.68 -10.64 -20.01
N ALA A 71 0.72 -11.82 -20.61
CA ALA A 71 1.38 -12.07 -21.88
C ALA A 71 0.36 -12.36 -22.97
N ASP A 72 0.55 -11.81 -24.18
CA ASP A 72 -0.20 -12.22 -25.36
C ASP A 72 -0.02 -13.74 -25.58
N ALA A 73 -1.12 -14.50 -25.63
CA ALA A 73 -1.04 -15.95 -25.59
C ALA A 73 -0.39 -16.57 -26.84
N ALA A 74 -0.44 -15.88 -27.98
CA ALA A 74 0.12 -16.36 -29.24
C ALA A 74 1.62 -16.07 -29.38
N THR A 75 2.06 -14.91 -28.90
CA THR A 75 3.43 -14.41 -29.10
C THR A 75 4.31 -14.52 -27.86
N GLY A 76 3.71 -14.64 -26.67
CA GLY A 76 4.41 -14.61 -25.39
C GLY A 76 4.91 -13.21 -24.98
N ARG A 77 4.59 -12.15 -25.75
CA ARG A 77 5.00 -10.78 -25.42
C ARG A 77 4.25 -10.30 -24.18
N ILE A 78 4.97 -9.81 -23.17
CA ILE A 78 4.37 -9.16 -22.00
C ILE A 78 3.71 -7.84 -22.44
N VAL A 79 2.43 -7.69 -22.09
CA VAL A 79 1.63 -6.49 -22.39
C VAL A 79 1.28 -5.69 -21.14
N TYR A 80 1.39 -6.29 -19.96
CA TYR A 80 1.19 -5.61 -18.68
C TYR A 80 1.88 -6.39 -17.55
N SER A 81 2.36 -5.72 -16.52
CA SER A 81 2.86 -6.38 -15.31
C SER A 81 2.77 -5.50 -14.06
N ARG A 82 2.57 -6.08 -12.88
CA ARG A 82 2.64 -5.37 -11.59
C ARG A 82 3.16 -6.27 -10.47
N GLY A 83 3.96 -5.71 -9.59
CA GLY A 83 4.28 -6.28 -8.29
C GLY A 83 3.18 -6.07 -7.26
N PHE A 84 3.01 -7.02 -6.34
CA PHE A 84 2.05 -6.92 -5.25
C PHE A 84 2.46 -7.81 -4.05
N SER A 85 1.80 -7.59 -2.92
CA SER A 85 1.78 -8.48 -1.77
C SER A 85 0.31 -8.81 -1.45
N SER A 86 0.08 -9.85 -0.65
CA SER A 86 -1.28 -10.28 -0.32
C SER A 86 -1.42 -10.62 1.15
N ILE A 87 -2.67 -10.64 1.63
CA ILE A 87 -3.03 -11.06 2.99
C ILE A 87 -2.53 -12.49 3.23
N TYR A 88 -2.66 -13.40 2.26
CA TYR A 88 -2.10 -14.74 2.37
C TYR A 88 -0.57 -14.69 2.55
N GLY A 89 0.11 -13.84 1.76
CA GLY A 89 1.55 -13.65 1.83
C GLY A 89 2.05 -13.21 3.20
N GLU A 90 1.28 -12.45 3.97
CA GLU A 90 1.59 -12.16 5.37
C GLU A 90 1.24 -13.35 6.26
N TRP A 91 0.00 -13.85 6.12
CA TRP A 91 -0.56 -14.92 6.96
C TRP A 91 0.30 -16.19 6.98
N GLU A 92 0.87 -16.60 5.85
CA GLU A 92 1.66 -17.83 5.75
C GLU A 92 2.88 -17.86 6.69
N THR A 93 3.33 -16.70 7.15
CA THR A 93 4.48 -16.56 8.06
C THR A 93 4.09 -16.61 9.54
N ASN A 94 2.79 -16.61 9.84
CA ASN A 94 2.26 -16.64 11.19
C ASN A 94 2.24 -18.06 11.78
N ALA A 95 2.19 -18.17 13.10
CA ALA A 95 2.12 -19.46 13.79
C ALA A 95 0.89 -20.30 13.40
N GLU A 96 -0.26 -19.65 13.14
CA GLU A 96 -1.51 -20.31 12.75
C GLU A 96 -1.37 -21.09 11.42
N ALA A 97 -0.63 -20.53 10.45
CA ALA A 97 -0.43 -21.18 9.15
C ALA A 97 0.34 -22.51 9.24
N LYS A 98 1.00 -22.81 10.37
CA LYS A 98 1.65 -24.10 10.61
C LYS A 98 0.67 -25.22 10.97
N SER A 99 -0.54 -24.89 11.40
CA SER A 99 -1.51 -25.85 11.94
C SER A 99 -2.80 -25.95 11.14
N ILE A 100 -3.15 -24.94 10.33
CA ILE A 100 -4.39 -24.94 9.54
C ILE A 100 -4.13 -24.53 8.09
N HIS A 101 -5.11 -24.83 7.24
CA HIS A 101 -5.20 -24.23 5.91
C HIS A 101 -6.25 -23.12 5.92
N ARG A 102 -5.94 -22.00 5.27
CA ARG A 102 -6.91 -20.93 5.00
C ARG A 102 -7.03 -20.67 3.51
N THR A 103 -8.10 -19.99 3.15
CA THR A 103 -8.36 -19.52 1.79
C THR A 103 -8.67 -18.03 1.84
N PHE A 104 -8.02 -17.26 0.98
CA PHE A 104 -8.22 -15.82 0.82
C PHE A 104 -8.69 -15.54 -0.60
N SER A 105 -9.69 -14.66 -0.75
CA SER A 105 -10.05 -14.13 -2.06
C SER A 105 -9.09 -13.02 -2.43
N GLU A 106 -8.62 -13.02 -3.68
CA GLU A 106 -7.70 -12.03 -4.23
C GLU A 106 -8.14 -11.64 -5.65
N SER A 107 -7.64 -10.51 -6.16
CA SER A 107 -7.97 -10.03 -7.50
C SER A 107 -6.77 -9.39 -8.19
N LEU A 108 -6.59 -9.72 -9.47
CA LEU A 108 -5.69 -9.01 -10.39
C LEU A 108 -6.49 -8.07 -11.28
N ARG A 109 -6.00 -6.85 -11.50
CA ARG A 109 -6.61 -5.84 -12.39
C ARG A 109 -5.60 -5.36 -13.41
N PHE A 110 -6.03 -5.27 -14.67
CA PHE A 110 -5.20 -4.82 -15.80
C PHE A 110 -6.07 -4.31 -16.96
N PRO A 111 -5.51 -3.58 -17.94
CA PRO A 111 -6.23 -3.17 -19.14
C PRO A 111 -6.79 -4.40 -19.87
N ALA A 112 -8.09 -4.38 -20.21
CA ALA A 112 -8.74 -5.48 -20.90
C ALA A 112 -8.08 -5.70 -22.27
N PRO A 113 -7.56 -6.92 -22.55
CA PRO A 113 -6.93 -7.22 -23.83
C PRO A 113 -7.97 -7.50 -24.91
N ASP A 114 -7.60 -7.27 -26.18
CA ASP A 114 -8.44 -7.62 -27.34
C ASP A 114 -8.28 -9.07 -27.80
N LYS A 115 -7.27 -9.78 -27.28
CA LYS A 115 -6.88 -11.14 -27.68
C LYS A 115 -6.66 -12.02 -26.45
N PRO A 116 -6.67 -13.35 -26.60
CA PRO A 116 -6.32 -14.25 -25.51
C PRO A 116 -4.96 -13.94 -24.89
N VAL A 117 -4.91 -13.95 -23.57
CA VAL A 117 -3.71 -13.69 -22.78
C VAL A 117 -3.44 -14.81 -21.80
N ARG A 118 -2.16 -15.02 -21.47
CA ARG A 118 -1.73 -15.86 -20.36
C ARG A 118 -1.31 -14.95 -19.22
N ILE A 119 -1.93 -15.13 -18.06
CA ILE A 119 -1.59 -14.45 -16.82
C ILE A 119 -0.70 -15.39 -16.03
N VAL A 120 0.49 -14.93 -15.67
CA VAL A 120 1.47 -15.68 -14.89
C VAL A 120 1.67 -14.96 -13.56
N VAL A 121 1.43 -15.64 -12.44
CA VAL A 121 1.76 -15.14 -11.11
C VAL A 121 3.03 -15.83 -10.64
N SER A 122 3.97 -15.03 -10.16
CA SER A 122 5.25 -15.43 -9.60
C SER A 122 5.35 -15.05 -8.12
N LYS A 123 6.12 -15.81 -7.35
CA LYS A 123 6.49 -15.53 -5.96
C LYS A 123 8.01 -15.52 -5.81
N ARG A 124 8.51 -14.71 -4.88
CA ARG A 124 9.92 -14.74 -4.49
C ARG A 124 10.30 -16.05 -3.83
N ASP A 125 11.36 -16.69 -4.33
CA ASP A 125 12.05 -17.77 -3.65
C ASP A 125 12.86 -17.25 -2.45
N PRO A 126 13.45 -18.12 -1.62
CA PRO A 126 14.26 -17.70 -0.47
C PRO A 126 15.50 -16.83 -0.81
N LYS A 127 15.86 -16.68 -2.09
CA LYS A 127 16.91 -15.77 -2.57
C LYS A 127 16.34 -14.49 -3.19
N ASN A 128 15.05 -14.23 -2.97
CA ASN A 128 14.31 -13.11 -3.53
C ASN A 128 14.22 -13.10 -5.06
N ALA A 129 14.42 -14.23 -5.74
CA ALA A 129 14.18 -14.34 -7.18
C ALA A 129 12.73 -14.77 -7.46
N PHE A 130 12.06 -14.15 -8.43
CA PHE A 130 10.71 -14.55 -8.81
C PHE A 130 10.70 -15.91 -9.52
N ARG A 131 9.73 -16.74 -9.13
CA ARG A 131 9.43 -18.04 -9.73
C ARG A 131 7.95 -18.13 -10.03
N ASP A 132 7.60 -18.56 -11.23
CA ASP A 132 6.22 -18.82 -11.62
C ASP A 132 5.59 -19.86 -10.68
N ILE A 133 4.43 -19.54 -10.13
CA ILE A 133 3.69 -20.42 -9.21
C ILE A 133 2.25 -20.67 -9.65
N TRP A 134 1.71 -19.81 -10.51
CA TRP A 134 0.37 -20.01 -11.06
C TRP A 134 0.25 -19.40 -12.45
N THR A 135 -0.57 -20.02 -13.29
CA THR A 135 -0.84 -19.56 -14.64
C THR A 135 -2.28 -19.82 -15.00
N VAL A 136 -2.92 -18.84 -15.62
CA VAL A 136 -4.27 -18.96 -16.18
C VAL A 136 -4.33 -18.30 -17.55
N THR A 137 -5.00 -18.93 -18.50
CA THR A 137 -5.28 -18.33 -19.80
C THR A 137 -6.68 -17.72 -19.76
N VAL A 138 -6.80 -16.49 -20.23
CA VAL A 138 -8.08 -15.77 -20.34
C VAL A 138 -8.29 -15.40 -21.79
N ASP A 139 -9.40 -15.85 -22.36
CA ASP A 139 -9.89 -15.39 -23.66
C ASP A 139 -10.92 -14.27 -23.40
N PRO A 140 -10.66 -13.00 -23.82
CA PRO A 140 -11.58 -11.90 -23.58
C PRO A 140 -12.96 -12.08 -24.25
N SER A 141 -13.09 -13.03 -25.19
CA SER A 141 -14.36 -13.38 -25.83
C SER A 141 -15.13 -14.50 -25.13
N ASP A 142 -14.61 -15.06 -24.02
CA ASP A 142 -15.28 -16.12 -23.28
C ASP A 142 -16.62 -15.62 -22.72
N LYS A 143 -17.69 -16.38 -23.02
CA LYS A 143 -19.07 -16.10 -22.59
C LYS A 143 -19.28 -16.09 -21.07
N PHE A 144 -18.34 -16.62 -20.29
CA PHE A 144 -18.38 -16.59 -18.83
C PHE A 144 -17.77 -15.33 -18.23
N ILE A 145 -17.14 -14.47 -19.05
CA ILE A 145 -16.72 -13.13 -18.61
C ILE A 145 -17.96 -12.26 -18.50
N VAL A 146 -18.22 -11.73 -17.31
CA VAL A 146 -19.33 -10.80 -17.09
C VAL A 146 -18.93 -9.41 -17.60
N PRO A 147 -19.60 -8.88 -18.65
CA PRO A 147 -19.32 -7.54 -19.14
C PRO A 147 -19.89 -6.49 -18.19
N ASP A 148 -19.16 -5.38 -18.01
CA ASP A 148 -19.60 -4.22 -17.21
C ASP A 148 -20.23 -4.64 -15.86
N ALA A 149 -19.55 -5.53 -15.15
CA ALA A 149 -20.12 -6.24 -14.02
C ALA A 149 -20.71 -5.25 -13.00
N ALA A 150 -22.00 -5.47 -12.69
CA ALA A 150 -22.74 -4.61 -11.78
C ALA A 150 -21.99 -4.48 -10.45
N SER A 151 -21.85 -3.26 -9.98
CA SER A 151 -21.20 -2.93 -8.73
C SER A 151 -22.29 -2.50 -7.73
N PRO A 152 -22.21 -2.91 -6.45
CA PRO A 152 -23.08 -2.37 -5.41
C PRO A 152 -23.00 -0.84 -5.39
N ASP A 153 -24.13 -0.18 -5.13
CA ASP A 153 -24.16 1.27 -5.02
C ASP A 153 -23.26 1.73 -3.86
N ALA A 154 -22.17 2.42 -4.21
CA ALA A 154 -21.21 2.99 -3.28
C ALA A 154 -21.55 4.45 -2.89
N GLY A 155 -22.71 4.92 -3.32
CA GLY A 155 -23.15 6.31 -3.22
C GLY A 155 -22.45 7.24 -4.21
N PRO A 156 -22.79 8.54 -4.21
CA PRO A 156 -22.20 9.49 -5.14
C PRO A 156 -20.70 9.64 -4.94
N LEU A 157 -19.95 9.55 -6.03
CA LEU A 157 -18.50 9.79 -6.09
C LEU A 157 -18.16 11.21 -5.62
N LEU A 158 -17.21 11.31 -4.70
CA LEU A 158 -16.62 12.57 -4.27
C LEU A 158 -15.35 12.85 -5.08
N ALA A 159 -15.32 13.96 -5.80
CA ALA A 159 -14.08 14.50 -6.35
C ALA A 159 -13.36 15.31 -5.26
N ILE A 160 -12.41 14.69 -4.56
CA ILE A 160 -11.62 15.36 -3.52
C ILE A 160 -10.57 16.25 -4.18
N GLN A 161 -9.87 15.74 -5.19
CA GLN A 161 -8.94 16.48 -6.04
C GLN A 161 -8.94 15.88 -7.46
N ARG A 162 -9.04 16.72 -8.49
CA ARG A 162 -8.86 16.31 -9.89
C ARG A 162 -7.73 17.10 -10.53
N SER A 163 -6.63 16.42 -10.82
CA SER A 163 -5.41 17.01 -11.37
C SER A 163 -5.23 16.74 -12.88
N GLY A 164 -5.93 15.75 -13.44
CA GLY A 164 -5.88 15.44 -14.87
C GLY A 164 -6.79 14.29 -15.28
N ASP A 165 -6.56 13.76 -16.48
CA ASP A 165 -7.15 12.51 -16.93
C ASP A 165 -6.59 11.34 -16.11
N PRO A 166 -7.41 10.35 -15.72
CA PRO A 166 -6.95 9.13 -15.05
C PRO A 166 -5.72 8.49 -15.71
N SER A 167 -5.71 8.40 -17.05
CA SER A 167 -4.62 7.77 -17.81
C SER A 167 -3.26 8.47 -17.72
N GLU A 168 -3.19 9.65 -17.10
CA GLU A 168 -1.97 10.44 -16.92
C GLU A 168 -1.67 10.77 -15.45
N LYS A 169 -2.39 10.15 -14.51
CA LYS A 169 -2.30 10.45 -13.07
C LYS A 169 -2.31 9.14 -12.29
N LEU A 170 -1.85 9.21 -11.05
CA LEU A 170 -2.18 8.18 -10.06
C LEU A 170 -3.59 8.49 -9.53
N ASP A 171 -4.53 7.56 -9.69
CA ASP A 171 -5.86 7.68 -9.09
C ASP A 171 -5.89 7.02 -7.69
N LEU A 172 -5.85 7.86 -6.65
CA LEU A 172 -6.04 7.44 -5.26
C LEU A 172 -7.54 7.44 -4.92
N LEU A 173 -8.07 6.29 -4.56
CA LEU A 173 -9.42 6.15 -4.03
C LEU A 173 -9.40 6.05 -2.51
N ILE A 174 -10.10 6.96 -1.83
CA ILE A 174 -10.38 6.88 -0.41
C ILE A 174 -11.76 6.24 -0.22
N LEU A 175 -11.81 5.07 0.41
CA LEU A 175 -13.06 4.37 0.76
C LEU A 175 -13.39 4.54 2.23
N GLY A 176 -14.65 4.80 2.56
CA GLY A 176 -15.15 4.77 3.94
C GLY A 176 -15.69 3.39 4.30
N ASP A 177 -15.37 2.90 5.50
CA ASP A 177 -16.04 1.73 6.09
C ASP A 177 -16.55 2.03 7.51
N GLY A 178 -17.76 1.55 7.82
CA GLY A 178 -18.43 1.83 9.10
C GLY A 178 -19.05 3.24 9.21
N TYR A 179 -19.26 3.95 8.11
CA TYR A 179 -19.98 5.23 8.10
C TYR A 179 -21.44 5.00 7.69
N THR A 180 -22.39 5.35 8.56
CA THR A 180 -23.82 5.33 8.22
C THR A 180 -24.18 6.44 7.22
N PRO A 181 -25.36 6.41 6.58
CA PRO A 181 -25.80 7.49 5.70
C PRO A 181 -25.75 8.88 6.36
N ALA A 182 -26.05 8.99 7.66
CA ALA A 182 -25.97 10.23 8.42
C ALA A 182 -24.54 10.72 8.64
N GLU A 183 -23.56 9.82 8.58
CA GLU A 183 -22.13 10.09 8.76
C GLU A 183 -21.39 10.29 7.43
N ARG A 184 -22.05 10.26 6.26
CA ARG A 184 -21.40 10.53 4.96
C ARG A 184 -20.69 11.89 4.95
N GLY A 185 -21.30 12.91 5.55
CA GLY A 185 -20.67 14.23 5.68
C GLY A 185 -19.45 14.23 6.62
N LYS A 186 -19.40 13.31 7.60
CA LYS A 186 -18.23 13.09 8.44
C LYS A 186 -17.11 12.45 7.62
N PHE A 187 -17.40 11.36 6.89
CA PHE A 187 -16.45 10.72 5.99
C PHE A 187 -15.79 11.72 5.03
N GLU A 188 -16.59 12.59 4.37
CA GLU A 188 -16.02 13.57 3.44
C GLU A 188 -15.02 14.51 4.12
N ARG A 189 -15.28 14.94 5.36
CA ARG A 189 -14.34 15.77 6.12
C ARG A 189 -13.07 15.00 6.48
N ASP A 190 -13.20 13.74 6.89
CA ASP A 190 -12.07 12.88 7.22
C ASP A 190 -11.19 12.61 6.00
N ALA A 191 -11.81 12.28 4.86
CA ALA A 191 -11.12 12.03 3.60
C ALA A 191 -10.38 13.26 3.09
N ARG A 192 -10.99 14.44 3.12
CA ARG A 192 -10.33 15.71 2.74
C ARG A 192 -9.16 16.05 3.67
N ARG A 193 -9.37 15.92 4.98
CA ARG A 193 -8.33 16.18 5.99
C ARG A 193 -7.11 15.28 5.79
N LEU A 194 -7.30 13.97 5.60
CA LEU A 194 -6.20 13.03 5.44
C LEU A 194 -5.53 13.15 4.06
N ALA A 195 -6.29 13.43 3.00
CA ALA A 195 -5.71 13.78 1.70
C ALA A 195 -4.82 15.05 1.78
N ASP A 196 -5.23 16.07 2.54
CA ASP A 196 -4.42 17.27 2.74
C ASP A 196 -3.15 16.97 3.54
N VAL A 197 -3.20 16.07 4.53
CA VAL A 197 -2.00 15.59 5.26
C VAL A 197 -1.03 14.90 4.30
N LEU A 198 -1.52 14.00 3.44
CA LEU A 198 -0.70 13.34 2.44
C LEU A 198 0.03 14.35 1.55
N PHE A 199 -0.67 15.35 1.05
CA PHE A 199 -0.09 16.41 0.21
C PHE A 199 0.74 17.45 0.97
N GLN A 200 0.86 17.36 2.29
CA GLN A 200 1.85 18.10 3.08
C GLN A 200 3.16 17.31 3.26
N THR A 201 3.16 16.02 2.93
CA THR A 201 4.31 15.12 3.07
C THR A 201 5.04 14.93 1.75
N SER A 202 6.36 15.12 1.74
CA SER A 202 7.19 14.84 0.55
C SER A 202 7.37 13.32 0.34
N PRO A 203 7.23 12.80 -0.90
CA PRO A 203 7.27 13.56 -2.16
C PRO A 203 5.87 13.96 -2.69
N PHE A 204 4.78 13.53 -2.07
CA PHE A 204 3.42 13.85 -2.54
C PHE A 204 3.14 15.34 -2.56
N LYS A 205 3.76 16.12 -1.66
CA LYS A 205 3.71 17.58 -1.65
C LYS A 205 4.19 18.17 -2.97
N GLU A 206 5.36 17.77 -3.43
CA GLU A 206 5.96 18.25 -4.67
C GLU A 206 5.22 17.69 -5.90
N ARG A 207 4.70 16.47 -5.77
CA ARG A 207 4.04 15.70 -6.83
C ARG A 207 2.50 15.79 -6.77
N ARG A 208 1.92 16.78 -6.07
CA ARG A 208 0.47 16.87 -5.84
C ARG A 208 -0.36 16.84 -7.13
N ARG A 209 0.16 17.44 -8.21
CA ARG A 209 -0.48 17.50 -9.53
C ARG A 209 -0.44 16.19 -10.31
N ASP A 210 0.30 15.19 -9.83
CA ASP A 210 0.39 13.87 -10.45
C ASP A 210 -0.66 12.91 -9.90
N VAL A 211 -1.47 13.35 -8.94
CA VAL A 211 -2.44 12.52 -8.22
C VAL A 211 -3.85 13.09 -8.35
N ASN A 212 -4.79 12.25 -8.76
CA ASN A 212 -6.23 12.44 -8.56
C ASN A 212 -6.64 11.79 -7.24
N VAL A 213 -7.60 12.39 -6.52
CA VAL A 213 -8.16 11.84 -5.29
C VAL A 213 -9.67 11.76 -5.40
N TRP A 214 -10.18 10.54 -5.25
CA TRP A 214 -11.59 10.19 -5.28
C TRP A 214 -12.04 9.69 -3.92
N GLY A 215 -13.33 9.84 -3.61
CA GLY A 215 -13.92 9.35 -2.37
C GLY A 215 -15.22 8.59 -2.61
N LEU A 216 -15.37 7.42 -1.99
CA LEU A 216 -16.63 6.67 -1.93
C LEU A 216 -16.95 6.27 -0.49
N CYS A 217 -18.23 6.33 -0.14
CA CYS A 217 -18.72 6.07 1.21
C CYS A 217 -19.91 5.11 1.13
N PRO A 218 -19.67 3.80 0.91
CA PRO A 218 -20.75 2.82 0.95
C PRO A 218 -21.47 2.90 2.30
N ALA A 219 -22.80 2.87 2.26
CA ALA A 219 -23.62 3.10 3.45
C ALA A 219 -23.56 1.92 4.41
N ALA A 220 -22.94 2.10 5.59
CA ALA A 220 -22.97 1.12 6.66
C ALA A 220 -24.33 1.14 7.38
N LEU A 221 -24.81 -0.04 7.80
CA LEU A 221 -26.03 -0.15 8.62
C LEU A 221 -25.82 0.34 10.05
N GLN A 222 -24.59 0.26 10.54
CA GLN A 222 -24.18 0.63 11.89
C GLN A 222 -22.89 1.43 11.82
N SER A 223 -22.73 2.38 12.75
CA SER A 223 -21.50 3.16 12.88
C SER A 223 -20.36 2.27 13.43
N GLY A 224 -19.20 2.37 12.79
CA GLY A 224 -17.97 1.68 13.10
C GLY A 224 -17.82 0.28 12.50
N VAL A 225 -16.67 -0.33 12.78
CA VAL A 225 -16.23 -1.64 12.25
C VAL A 225 -16.11 -2.70 13.36
N SER A 226 -15.81 -3.95 12.98
CA SER A 226 -15.65 -5.07 13.92
C SER A 226 -14.37 -4.95 14.76
N ARG A 227 -14.44 -5.41 16.01
CA ARG A 227 -13.30 -5.61 16.94
C ARG A 227 -13.56 -6.84 17.81
N PRO A 228 -13.24 -8.04 17.30
CA PRO A 228 -13.39 -9.30 18.01
C PRO A 228 -12.83 -9.33 19.44
N SER A 229 -11.67 -8.70 19.71
CA SER A 229 -11.04 -8.66 21.04
C SER A 229 -11.89 -7.98 22.11
N GLN A 230 -12.87 -7.17 21.71
CA GLN A 230 -13.84 -6.50 22.59
C GLN A 230 -15.28 -7.02 22.41
N HIS A 231 -15.46 -8.16 21.74
CA HIS A 231 -16.76 -8.73 21.41
C HIS A 231 -17.67 -7.79 20.59
N ILE A 232 -17.06 -6.93 19.76
CA ILE A 232 -17.79 -6.04 18.85
C ILE A 232 -17.79 -6.69 17.47
N TYR A 233 -18.96 -7.10 16.99
CA TYR A 233 -19.14 -7.71 15.68
C TYR A 233 -20.11 -6.87 14.84
N ARG A 234 -19.59 -6.28 13.77
CA ARG A 234 -20.33 -5.41 12.85
C ARG A 234 -20.16 -5.90 11.42
N ARG A 235 -21.21 -5.75 10.62
CA ARG A 235 -21.19 -6.08 9.19
C ARG A 235 -21.15 -4.78 8.39
N SER A 236 -19.98 -4.14 8.39
CA SER A 236 -19.72 -2.95 7.59
C SER A 236 -19.59 -3.31 6.10
N PRO A 237 -19.81 -2.37 5.16
CA PRO A 237 -19.81 -2.67 3.73
C PRO A 237 -18.55 -3.32 3.18
N LEU A 238 -17.37 -2.91 3.66
CA LEU A 238 -16.10 -3.52 3.27
C LEU A 238 -15.70 -4.66 4.21
N GLY A 239 -16.40 -4.86 5.33
CA GLY A 239 -16.05 -5.89 6.30
C GLY A 239 -14.69 -5.68 6.97
N ALA A 240 -14.22 -4.43 7.10
CA ALA A 240 -12.99 -4.17 7.83
C ALA A 240 -13.14 -4.61 9.30
N THR A 241 -12.05 -5.12 9.86
CA THR A 241 -12.00 -5.59 11.24
C THR A 241 -10.64 -5.29 11.85
N PHE A 242 -10.66 -4.88 13.12
CA PHE A 242 -9.48 -4.99 13.99
C PHE A 242 -9.15 -6.47 14.25
N ASP A 243 -8.05 -6.70 14.96
CA ASP A 243 -7.60 -8.03 15.40
C ASP A 243 -7.20 -8.95 14.22
N ALA A 244 -6.80 -8.37 13.08
CA ALA A 244 -6.26 -9.16 11.98
C ALA A 244 -5.03 -9.94 12.46
N PHE A 245 -5.02 -11.25 12.20
CA PHE A 245 -3.98 -12.18 12.65
C PHE A 245 -3.70 -12.16 14.17
N ASP A 246 -4.75 -11.93 14.98
CA ASP A 246 -4.65 -11.84 16.45
C ASP A 246 -3.79 -10.64 16.92
N THR A 247 -3.59 -9.65 16.06
CA THR A 247 -2.90 -8.40 16.39
C THR A 247 -3.92 -7.28 16.60
N GLU A 248 -4.10 -6.85 17.85
CA GLU A 248 -5.20 -5.97 18.31
C GLU A 248 -5.44 -4.73 17.44
N ARG A 249 -4.35 -4.12 16.94
CA ARG A 249 -4.38 -2.84 16.21
C ARG A 249 -4.30 -3.01 14.69
N TYR A 250 -4.14 -4.24 14.22
CA TYR A 250 -4.03 -4.49 12.79
C TYR A 250 -5.42 -4.58 12.17
N VAL A 251 -5.68 -3.68 11.21
CA VAL A 251 -6.99 -3.53 10.58
C VAL A 251 -6.91 -3.95 9.12
N LEU A 252 -7.64 -4.99 8.75
CA LEU A 252 -7.75 -5.47 7.38
C LEU A 252 -9.21 -5.72 7.01
N THR A 253 -9.49 -5.78 5.71
CA THR A 253 -10.67 -6.46 5.17
C THR A 253 -10.27 -7.76 4.48
N PHE A 254 -10.91 -8.85 4.86
CA PHE A 254 -10.78 -10.15 4.20
C PHE A 254 -11.82 -10.33 3.07
N GLU A 255 -12.73 -9.37 2.91
CA GLU A 255 -13.85 -9.39 1.96
C GLU A 255 -13.43 -8.80 0.60
N ASN A 256 -12.35 -9.32 0.01
CA ASN A 256 -11.74 -8.78 -1.22
C ASN A 256 -12.77 -8.56 -2.35
N LYS A 257 -13.71 -9.50 -2.52
CA LYS A 257 -14.75 -9.39 -3.55
C LYS A 257 -15.65 -8.18 -3.35
N ALA A 258 -16.15 -7.97 -2.13
CA ALA A 258 -16.99 -6.81 -1.80
C ALA A 258 -16.19 -5.51 -1.95
N PHE A 259 -14.94 -5.51 -1.48
CA PHE A 259 -14.00 -4.40 -1.65
C PHE A 259 -13.85 -4.01 -3.13
N ARG A 260 -13.50 -4.96 -4.01
CA ARG A 260 -13.25 -4.70 -5.43
C ARG A 260 -14.51 -4.30 -6.18
N GLU A 261 -15.67 -4.88 -5.83
CA GLU A 261 -16.95 -4.48 -6.40
C GLU A 261 -17.34 -3.05 -6.01
N ILE A 262 -17.14 -2.65 -4.76
CA ILE A 262 -17.41 -1.26 -4.34
C ILE A 262 -16.43 -0.28 -5.00
N ALA A 263 -15.13 -0.61 -5.01
CA ALA A 263 -14.09 0.25 -5.58
C ALA A 263 -14.27 0.50 -7.09
N ALA A 264 -14.86 -0.44 -7.82
CA ALA A 264 -15.13 -0.33 -9.27
C ALA A 264 -16.10 0.81 -9.65
N ASN A 265 -16.75 1.46 -8.67
CA ASN A 265 -17.55 2.68 -8.88
C ASN A 265 -16.71 3.96 -9.06
N ALA A 266 -15.37 3.88 -8.99
CA ALA A 266 -14.46 5.01 -9.22
C ALA A 266 -13.26 4.61 -10.09
N PRO A 267 -12.60 5.57 -10.78
CA PRO A 267 -11.24 5.36 -11.26
C PRO A 267 -10.30 5.15 -10.06
N TYR A 268 -9.47 4.10 -10.09
CA TYR A 268 -8.49 3.87 -9.03
C TYR A 268 -7.33 2.96 -9.47
N ASP A 269 -6.13 3.35 -9.06
CA ASP A 269 -4.90 2.55 -9.08
C ASP A 269 -4.57 2.00 -7.69
N VAL A 270 -4.78 2.83 -6.66
CA VAL A 270 -4.45 2.56 -5.25
C VAL A 270 -5.63 2.92 -4.34
N VAL A 271 -5.77 2.24 -3.21
CA VAL A 271 -6.90 2.43 -2.29
C VAL A 271 -6.46 2.62 -0.85
N GLU A 272 -7.03 3.64 -0.22
CA GLU A 272 -6.97 3.91 1.21
C GLU A 272 -8.35 3.72 1.84
N ILE A 273 -8.44 2.94 2.93
CA ILE A 273 -9.70 2.65 3.62
C ILE A 273 -9.72 3.38 4.96
N LEU A 274 -10.61 4.34 5.10
CA LEU A 274 -10.89 5.01 6.37
C LEU A 274 -11.91 4.18 7.15
N VAL A 275 -11.55 3.68 8.33
CA VAL A 275 -12.50 3.04 9.24
C VAL A 275 -13.03 4.07 10.24
N ASN A 276 -14.35 4.11 10.43
CA ASN A 276 -15.02 5.02 11.36
C ASN A 276 -14.77 4.57 12.83
N SER A 277 -13.62 4.91 13.39
CA SER A 277 -13.20 4.51 14.73
C SER A 277 -12.18 5.49 15.31
N ALA A 278 -12.24 5.69 16.63
CA ALA A 278 -11.24 6.45 17.39
C ALA A 278 -10.09 5.57 17.92
N THR A 279 -10.28 4.25 17.95
CA THR A 279 -9.26 3.29 18.39
C THR A 279 -8.08 3.32 17.44
N TYR A 280 -6.86 3.47 17.95
CA TYR A 280 -5.65 3.40 17.14
C TYR A 280 -5.58 2.06 16.38
N GLY A 281 -5.44 2.12 15.07
CA GLY A 281 -5.24 0.95 14.22
C GLY A 281 -5.17 1.33 12.75
N GLY A 282 -4.60 0.42 11.97
CA GLY A 282 -4.33 0.58 10.55
C GLY A 282 -3.62 -0.65 10.01
N GLY A 283 -3.18 -0.56 8.77
CA GLY A 283 -2.41 -1.60 8.08
C GLY A 283 -2.21 -1.25 6.62
N GLY A 284 -1.12 -1.70 6.01
CA GLY A 284 -0.82 -1.40 4.61
C GLY A 284 -0.14 -2.58 3.93
N ILE A 285 -0.73 -3.05 2.83
CA ILE A 285 -0.18 -4.15 2.03
C ILE A 285 0.11 -3.65 0.62
N TYR A 286 1.36 -3.82 0.17
CA TYR A 286 1.83 -3.36 -1.13
C TYR A 286 0.94 -3.85 -2.28
N GLY A 287 0.43 -2.93 -3.10
CA GLY A 287 -0.41 -3.27 -4.27
C GLY A 287 -1.82 -3.78 -3.93
N LEU A 288 -2.22 -3.83 -2.65
CA LEU A 288 -3.55 -4.25 -2.22
C LEU A 288 -4.42 -3.05 -1.79
N TYR A 289 -4.23 -2.56 -0.56
CA TYR A 289 -4.81 -1.35 0.02
C TYR A 289 -4.06 -0.99 1.32
N SER A 290 -4.39 0.16 1.90
CA SER A 290 -4.09 0.51 3.30
C SER A 290 -5.36 0.88 4.07
N THR A 291 -5.30 0.84 5.39
CA THR A 291 -6.39 1.17 6.31
C THR A 291 -5.92 2.14 7.40
N VAL A 292 -6.83 2.98 7.88
CA VAL A 292 -6.58 3.82 9.07
C VAL A 292 -7.87 4.11 9.84
N ALA A 293 -7.80 4.09 11.17
CA ALA A 293 -8.86 4.59 12.04
C ALA A 293 -8.95 6.11 12.01
N ALA A 294 -9.98 6.65 11.35
CA ALA A 294 -10.03 8.05 10.95
C ALA A 294 -10.16 9.06 12.09
N ASP A 295 -10.78 8.68 13.21
CA ASP A 295 -10.99 9.57 14.38
C ASP A 295 -9.85 9.48 15.39
N ASN A 296 -8.83 8.65 15.14
CA ASN A 296 -7.70 8.53 16.04
C ASN A 296 -6.82 9.79 15.98
N ALA A 297 -6.26 10.21 17.12
CA ALA A 297 -5.38 11.38 17.21
C ALA A 297 -4.11 11.25 16.34
N TRP A 298 -3.66 10.03 16.06
CA TRP A 298 -2.50 9.70 15.23
C TRP A 298 -2.87 9.29 13.81
N ALA A 299 -4.15 9.40 13.41
CA ALA A 299 -4.59 9.10 12.05
C ALA A 299 -3.78 9.84 10.96
N PRO A 300 -3.36 11.12 11.12
CA PRO A 300 -2.49 11.77 10.14
C PRO A 300 -1.17 11.04 9.87
N TYR A 301 -0.53 10.53 10.94
CA TYR A 301 0.71 9.76 10.82
C TYR A 301 0.42 8.38 10.21
N VAL A 302 -0.53 7.64 10.78
CA VAL A 302 -0.84 6.27 10.36
C VAL A 302 -1.26 6.26 8.88
N PHE A 303 -2.13 7.17 8.46
CA PHE A 303 -2.56 7.27 7.06
C PHE A 303 -1.38 7.35 6.09
N VAL A 304 -0.39 8.20 6.39
CA VAL A 304 0.78 8.38 5.50
C VAL A 304 1.74 7.19 5.59
N HIS A 305 1.97 6.66 6.80
CA HIS A 305 2.82 5.50 7.04
C HIS A 305 2.30 4.25 6.31
N GLU A 306 1.02 3.91 6.51
CA GLU A 306 0.39 2.75 5.86
C GLU A 306 0.35 2.92 4.34
N PHE A 307 0.13 4.15 3.84
CA PHE A 307 0.22 4.41 2.41
C PHE A 307 1.63 4.12 1.86
N GLY A 308 2.68 4.35 2.64
CA GLY A 308 4.06 4.02 2.28
C GLY A 308 4.25 2.53 1.99
N HIS A 309 3.70 1.65 2.83
CA HIS A 309 3.65 0.21 2.55
C HIS A 309 2.85 -0.08 1.29
N HIS A 310 1.63 0.46 1.20
CA HIS A 310 0.70 0.17 0.12
C HIS A 310 1.22 0.61 -1.26
N ILE A 311 1.68 1.85 -1.39
CA ILE A 311 2.07 2.43 -2.67
C ILE A 311 3.46 1.97 -3.13
N ALA A 312 4.41 1.85 -2.21
CA ALA A 312 5.82 1.71 -2.57
C ALA A 312 6.50 0.46 -2.01
N GLY A 313 5.81 -0.35 -1.21
CA GLY A 313 6.38 -1.57 -0.63
C GLY A 313 7.54 -1.25 0.29
N LEU A 314 7.44 -0.15 1.03
CA LEU A 314 8.41 0.22 2.05
C LEU A 314 8.30 -0.79 3.21
N ALA A 315 9.43 -1.24 3.74
CA ALA A 315 9.48 -1.97 5.00
C ALA A 315 9.26 -1.02 6.17
N ASP A 316 8.83 -1.57 7.30
CA ASP A 316 8.97 -0.88 8.57
C ASP A 316 10.44 -0.71 8.93
N GLU A 317 10.80 0.51 9.28
CA GLU A 317 12.13 0.85 9.76
C GLU A 317 12.22 0.72 11.29
N TYR A 318 11.09 0.50 11.97
CA TYR A 318 11.08 0.20 13.41
C TYR A 318 11.38 -1.27 13.71
N TYR A 319 11.92 -1.48 14.92
CA TYR A 319 12.37 -2.79 15.38
C TYR A 319 11.97 -3.11 16.82
N THR A 320 11.20 -2.22 17.45
CA THR A 320 10.83 -2.31 18.87
C THR A 320 9.38 -2.71 19.09
N SER A 321 8.60 -2.89 18.03
CA SER A 321 7.18 -3.24 18.10
C SER A 321 6.97 -4.75 18.17
N ASP A 322 5.90 -5.17 18.84
CA ASP A 322 5.43 -6.56 18.76
C ASP A 322 4.92 -6.84 17.34
N VAL A 323 5.31 -7.97 16.76
CA VAL A 323 4.87 -8.43 15.43
C VAL A 323 4.33 -9.86 15.48
N ALA A 324 3.42 -10.18 14.55
CA ALA A 324 2.89 -11.54 14.40
C ALA A 324 3.87 -12.50 13.70
N TYR A 325 4.90 -11.97 13.05
CA TYR A 325 5.86 -12.71 12.24
C TYR A 325 6.96 -13.35 13.08
N LEU A 326 7.44 -14.54 12.65
CA LEU A 326 8.59 -15.17 13.26
C LEU A 326 9.90 -14.64 12.64
N PRO A 327 10.98 -14.47 13.43
CA PRO A 327 12.29 -14.11 12.89
C PRO A 327 12.75 -15.11 11.82
N ALA A 328 13.36 -14.61 10.74
CA ALA A 328 13.91 -15.47 9.70
C ALA A 328 15.09 -16.30 10.25
N ALA A 329 15.18 -17.58 9.86
CA ALA A 329 16.28 -18.45 10.26
C ALA A 329 17.62 -18.05 9.61
N ASP A 330 17.56 -17.55 8.37
CA ASP A 330 18.69 -17.04 7.60
C ASP A 330 18.44 -15.58 7.22
N ARG A 331 19.46 -14.73 7.38
CA ARG A 331 19.37 -13.31 7.02
C ARG A 331 19.62 -13.11 5.53
N VAL A 332 18.56 -12.80 4.79
CA VAL A 332 18.58 -12.54 3.35
C VAL A 332 18.41 -11.05 3.09
N GLU A 333 19.01 -10.54 2.02
CA GLU A 333 18.83 -9.15 1.60
C GLU A 333 17.34 -8.93 1.27
N PRO A 334 16.61 -8.04 1.98
CA PRO A 334 15.17 -7.85 1.80
C PRO A 334 14.86 -7.28 0.42
N TRP A 335 13.66 -7.45 -0.11
CA TRP A 335 13.30 -6.89 -1.42
C TRP A 335 12.85 -5.43 -1.31
N GLU A 336 12.42 -5.02 -0.11
CA GLU A 336 11.97 -3.68 0.22
C GLU A 336 13.12 -2.68 0.05
N PRO A 337 12.84 -1.49 -0.54
CA PRO A 337 13.88 -0.58 -0.97
C PRO A 337 14.57 0.17 0.20
N ASN A 338 13.90 0.30 1.35
CA ASN A 338 14.34 1.09 2.50
C ASN A 338 14.87 0.25 3.67
N ALA A 339 15.14 -1.04 3.46
CA ALA A 339 15.83 -1.89 4.43
C ALA A 339 16.96 -2.66 3.74
N THR A 340 18.03 -2.98 4.46
CA THR A 340 19.11 -3.84 3.97
C THR A 340 19.62 -4.75 5.07
N ALA A 341 20.06 -5.96 4.72
CA ALA A 341 20.80 -6.82 5.63
C ALA A 341 22.29 -6.45 5.66
N LEU A 342 22.73 -5.56 4.76
CA LEU A 342 24.11 -5.09 4.61
C LEU A 342 25.12 -6.25 4.49
N LEU A 343 24.74 -7.30 3.75
CA LEU A 343 25.59 -8.50 3.58
C LEU A 343 26.93 -8.16 2.91
N ASP A 344 26.93 -7.19 2.01
CA ASP A 344 28.12 -6.57 1.43
C ASP A 344 27.94 -5.04 1.38
N PRO A 345 28.70 -4.26 2.19
CA PRO A 345 28.62 -2.80 2.19
C PRO A 345 28.88 -2.14 0.82
N ALA A 346 29.61 -2.79 -0.08
CA ALA A 346 29.85 -2.28 -1.43
C ALA A 346 28.60 -2.36 -2.33
N SER A 347 27.61 -3.17 -1.94
CA SER A 347 26.35 -3.38 -2.65
C SER A 347 25.14 -2.75 -1.95
N LEU A 348 25.36 -1.80 -1.04
CA LEU A 348 24.29 -1.07 -0.35
C LEU A 348 23.26 -0.53 -1.36
N LYS A 349 21.98 -0.89 -1.17
CA LYS A 349 20.87 -0.56 -2.08
C LYS A 349 20.75 0.91 -2.48
N TRP A 350 21.20 1.81 -1.61
CA TRP A 350 21.16 3.25 -1.81
C TRP A 350 22.55 3.89 -1.70
N GLY A 351 23.61 3.12 -2.00
CA GLY A 351 24.99 3.59 -1.95
C GLY A 351 25.24 4.82 -2.82
N ASP A 352 24.47 5.01 -3.89
CA ASP A 352 24.50 6.20 -4.75
C ASP A 352 24.03 7.49 -4.04
N LEU A 353 23.27 7.37 -2.95
CA LEU A 353 22.81 8.50 -2.13
C LEU A 353 23.71 8.76 -0.90
N VAL A 354 24.69 7.90 -0.62
CA VAL A 354 25.55 7.99 0.55
C VAL A 354 26.73 8.94 0.28
N GLU A 355 26.97 9.88 1.21
CA GLU A 355 28.10 10.80 1.12
C GLU A 355 29.46 10.06 1.16
N PRO A 356 30.49 10.55 0.45
CA PRO A 356 31.84 9.99 0.55
C PRO A 356 32.31 9.93 2.01
N ARG A 357 32.92 8.79 2.40
CA ARG A 357 33.45 8.52 3.75
C ARG A 357 32.40 8.41 4.87
N MET A 358 31.11 8.26 4.54
CA MET A 358 30.10 7.85 5.53
C MET A 358 30.50 6.51 6.17
N PRO A 359 30.56 6.38 7.50
CA PRO A 359 30.77 5.08 8.12
C PRO A 359 29.58 4.15 7.82
N LEU A 360 29.87 2.92 7.43
CA LEU A 360 28.90 1.84 7.21
C LEU A 360 29.32 0.64 8.07
N PRO A 361 28.52 0.26 9.09
CA PRO A 361 27.26 0.87 9.51
C PRO A 361 27.44 2.29 10.10
N THR A 362 26.41 3.11 10.00
CA THR A 362 26.42 4.51 10.44
C THR A 362 26.05 4.62 11.92
N PRO A 363 26.91 5.19 12.78
CA PRO A 363 26.62 5.36 14.20
C PRO A 363 25.42 6.27 14.45
N TRP A 364 24.61 5.94 15.46
CA TRP A 364 23.52 6.78 15.96
C TRP A 364 23.26 6.50 17.44
N ALA A 365 22.41 7.30 18.09
CA ALA A 365 22.14 7.23 19.52
C ALA A 365 21.23 6.04 19.92
N LYS A 366 21.54 4.85 19.41
CA LYS A 366 20.74 3.62 19.55
C LYS A 366 20.53 3.19 20.99
N GLU A 367 21.58 3.20 21.80
CA GLU A 367 21.51 2.75 23.20
C GLU A 367 20.59 3.65 24.04
N GLU A 368 20.62 4.96 23.78
CA GLU A 368 19.73 5.92 24.44
C GLU A 368 18.29 5.74 23.97
N PHE A 369 18.08 5.60 22.65
CA PHE A 369 16.76 5.33 22.07
C PHE A 369 16.13 4.08 22.67
N GLU A 370 16.85 2.94 22.66
CA GLU A 370 16.35 1.67 23.20
C GLU A 370 16.04 1.72 24.69
N ARG A 371 16.84 2.47 25.48
CA ARG A 371 16.57 2.66 26.91
C ARG A 371 15.24 3.40 27.10
N TYR A 372 15.06 4.52 26.41
CA TYR A 372 13.83 5.31 26.51
C TYR A 372 12.60 4.55 25.99
N THR A 373 12.72 3.83 24.87
CA THR A 373 11.62 2.99 24.35
C THR A 373 11.18 1.93 25.36
N LYS A 374 12.10 1.26 26.05
CA LYS A 374 11.75 0.25 27.08
C LYS A 374 10.99 0.87 28.24
N GLU A 375 11.42 2.05 28.70
CA GLU A 375 10.74 2.81 29.76
C GLU A 375 9.33 3.22 29.33
N ALA A 376 9.18 3.74 28.11
CA ALA A 376 7.89 4.13 27.57
C ALA A 376 6.96 2.92 27.37
N GLN A 377 7.47 1.79 26.86
CA GLN A 377 6.70 0.55 26.74
C GLN A 377 6.19 0.04 28.09
N GLN A 378 6.98 0.15 29.16
CA GLN A 378 6.50 -0.19 30.49
C GLN A 378 5.36 0.74 30.91
N LYS A 379 5.49 2.06 30.74
CA LYS A 379 4.40 3.01 31.02
C LYS A 379 3.14 2.69 30.21
N ARG A 380 3.27 2.30 28.93
CA ARG A 380 2.13 1.88 28.08
C ARG A 380 1.42 0.66 28.68
N ARG A 381 2.18 -0.35 29.12
CA ARG A 381 1.61 -1.54 29.77
C ARG A 381 0.86 -1.17 31.04
N ASP A 382 1.42 -0.29 31.87
CA ASP A 382 0.80 0.15 33.12
C ASP A 382 -0.49 0.93 32.88
N ILE A 383 -0.52 1.82 31.88
CA ILE A 383 -1.73 2.57 31.47
C ILE A 383 -2.85 1.61 31.03
N ARG A 384 -2.51 0.62 30.21
CA ARG A 384 -3.48 -0.40 29.73
C ARG A 384 -3.97 -1.29 30.85
N ALA A 385 -3.08 -1.82 31.69
CA ALA A 385 -3.43 -2.70 32.81
C ALA A 385 -4.37 -2.00 33.80
N ALA A 386 -4.25 -0.67 33.95
CA ALA A 386 -5.11 0.14 34.78
C ALA A 386 -6.40 0.63 34.08
N ASN A 387 -6.66 0.22 32.82
CA ASN A 387 -7.81 0.67 32.01
C ASN A 387 -7.95 2.20 31.98
N ARG A 388 -6.83 2.92 31.91
CA ARG A 388 -6.83 4.39 31.92
C ARG A 388 -7.35 4.94 30.58
N PRO A 389 -7.89 6.17 30.54
CA PRO A 389 -8.43 6.76 29.32
C PRO A 389 -7.39 6.89 28.21
N GLU A 390 -7.80 6.74 26.94
CA GLU A 390 -6.86 6.82 25.81
C GLU A 390 -6.16 8.18 25.66
N ALA A 391 -6.75 9.25 26.20
CA ALA A 391 -6.10 10.56 26.23
C ALA A 391 -4.73 10.55 26.95
N GLU A 392 -4.53 9.63 27.90
CA GLU A 392 -3.24 9.50 28.57
C GLU A 392 -2.22 8.71 27.75
N MET A 393 -2.68 7.67 27.03
CA MET A 393 -1.85 6.96 26.06
C MET A 393 -1.38 7.94 24.96
N ASP A 394 -2.27 8.81 24.50
CA ASP A 394 -1.95 9.88 23.56
C ASP A 394 -0.94 10.89 24.13
N ALA A 395 -1.05 11.23 25.43
CA ALA A 395 -0.09 12.10 26.08
C ALA A 395 1.31 11.47 26.14
N LEU A 396 1.39 10.17 26.44
CA LEU A 396 2.65 9.42 26.41
C LEU A 396 3.24 9.36 25.01
N PHE A 397 2.44 9.05 23.97
CA PHE A 397 2.92 9.05 22.59
C PHE A 397 3.46 10.43 22.15
N ARG A 398 2.88 11.54 22.62
CA ARG A 398 3.40 12.89 22.37
C ARG A 398 4.70 13.18 23.13
N GLU A 399 4.88 12.62 24.32
CA GLU A 399 6.15 12.69 25.05
C GLU A 399 7.24 11.94 24.28
N GLU A 400 6.94 10.72 23.82
CA GLU A 400 7.84 9.91 23.02
C GLU A 400 8.25 10.62 21.73
N GLN A 401 7.27 11.14 20.97
CA GLN A 401 7.54 11.90 19.75
C GLN A 401 8.50 13.07 20.00
N ARG A 402 8.32 13.85 21.08
CA ARG A 402 9.22 14.97 21.38
C ARG A 402 10.64 14.50 21.73
N HIS A 403 10.76 13.39 22.46
CA HIS A 403 12.05 12.83 22.83
C HIS A 403 12.78 12.27 21.61
N ASP A 404 12.11 11.39 20.86
CA ASP A 404 12.66 10.71 19.68
C ASP A 404 13.05 11.72 18.61
N THR A 405 12.19 12.72 18.33
CA THR A 405 12.49 13.79 17.37
C THR A 405 13.78 14.51 17.77
N ALA A 406 13.96 14.85 19.05
CA ALA A 406 15.15 15.56 19.52
C ALA A 406 16.40 14.67 19.43
N LEU A 407 16.28 13.39 19.80
CA LEU A 407 17.39 12.44 19.83
C LEU A 407 17.87 12.08 18.42
N LEU A 408 16.96 11.70 17.53
CA LEU A 408 17.26 11.21 16.18
C LEU A 408 17.71 12.31 15.23
N ASN A 409 17.33 13.56 15.51
CA ASN A 409 17.83 14.74 14.80
C ASN A 409 19.08 15.35 15.45
N SER A 410 19.68 14.66 16.44
CA SER A 410 20.95 15.06 17.06
C SER A 410 22.16 14.32 16.48
N GLY A 411 23.34 14.91 16.64
CA GLY A 411 24.60 14.28 16.25
C GLY A 411 25.04 14.52 14.80
N PRO A 412 26.22 14.00 14.42
CA PRO A 412 26.90 14.38 13.17
C PRO A 412 26.29 13.77 11.89
N TYR A 413 25.43 12.76 12.03
CA TYR A 413 24.81 12.03 10.92
C TYR A 413 23.29 12.25 10.83
N ALA A 414 22.72 13.12 11.67
CA ALA A 414 21.32 13.50 11.60
C ALA A 414 20.96 14.01 10.19
N GLY A 415 19.84 13.54 9.65
CA GLY A 415 19.38 13.90 8.30
C GLY A 415 20.25 13.41 7.14
N LYS A 416 21.34 12.68 7.39
CA LYS A 416 22.19 12.10 6.32
C LYS A 416 21.73 10.71 5.92
N VAL A 417 22.09 10.30 4.71
CA VAL A 417 21.86 8.95 4.19
C VAL A 417 23.04 8.05 4.52
N GLY A 418 22.78 6.94 5.17
CA GLY A 418 23.76 5.96 5.65
C GLY A 418 23.12 4.58 5.84
N ALA A 419 23.67 3.75 6.72
CA ALA A 419 23.09 2.46 7.10
C ALA A 419 22.97 2.37 8.62
N PHE A 420 21.82 2.76 9.16
CA PHE A 420 21.56 2.86 10.59
C PHE A 420 20.98 1.54 11.12
N GLU A 421 21.68 0.88 12.04
CA GLU A 421 21.27 -0.46 12.51
C GLU A 421 19.95 -0.42 13.29
N GLY A 422 19.08 -1.39 13.02
CA GLY A 422 17.73 -1.50 13.57
C GLY A 422 16.70 -1.14 12.51
N ALA A 423 16.03 -2.16 11.95
CA ALA A 423 14.99 -2.06 10.94
C ALA A 423 14.27 -3.40 10.80
N ASN A 424 13.15 -3.43 10.07
CA ASN A 424 12.46 -4.66 9.69
C ASN A 424 12.16 -5.57 10.90
N TYR A 425 11.67 -4.97 11.98
CA TYR A 425 11.33 -5.66 13.25
C TYR A 425 12.52 -6.28 14.01
N GLU A 426 13.75 -6.12 13.52
CA GLU A 426 14.96 -6.69 14.11
C GLU A 426 15.93 -5.61 14.59
N ALA A 427 16.25 -5.66 15.89
CA ALA A 427 17.14 -4.68 16.50
C ALA A 427 18.57 -4.74 15.96
N ARG A 428 19.00 -5.85 15.36
CA ARG A 428 20.37 -6.04 14.88
C ARG A 428 20.41 -6.67 13.50
N GLY A 429 21.38 -6.27 12.71
CA GLY A 429 21.69 -6.88 11.42
C GLY A 429 20.80 -6.50 10.24
N TYR A 430 19.70 -5.77 10.46
CA TYR A 430 19.07 -4.97 9.42
C TYR A 430 19.33 -3.49 9.65
N TYR A 431 19.35 -2.73 8.56
CA TYR A 431 19.70 -1.32 8.55
C TYR A 431 18.70 -0.51 7.74
N ARG A 432 18.40 0.69 8.22
CA ARG A 432 17.57 1.68 7.55
C ARG A 432 18.41 2.83 6.97
N PRO A 433 17.87 3.65 6.05
CA PRO A 433 18.67 4.57 5.26
C PRO A 433 19.01 5.88 5.98
N GLN A 434 18.19 6.29 6.94
CA GLN A 434 18.38 7.51 7.73
C GLN A 434 18.07 7.27 9.20
N ALA A 435 18.58 8.12 10.08
CA ALA A 435 18.34 8.02 11.52
C ALA A 435 16.84 8.07 11.87
N ASP A 436 16.06 8.82 11.06
CA ASP A 436 14.62 9.03 11.25
C ASP A 436 13.87 9.02 9.90
N CYS A 437 12.61 8.61 9.95
CA CYS A 437 11.71 8.42 8.80
C CYS A 437 10.27 8.21 9.30
N ILE A 438 9.27 8.55 8.49
CA ILE A 438 7.87 8.16 8.72
C ILE A 438 7.71 6.64 8.85
N MET A 439 8.57 5.85 8.21
CA MET A 439 8.56 4.38 8.35
C MET A 439 9.19 3.89 9.67
N PHE A 440 9.79 4.78 10.47
CA PHE A 440 10.47 4.45 11.73
C PHE A 440 9.69 4.95 12.95
N THR A 441 9.40 6.24 13.02
CA THR A 441 8.83 6.88 14.20
C THR A 441 7.60 7.69 13.85
N ARG A 442 6.87 8.15 14.87
CA ARG A 442 5.74 9.07 14.73
C ARG A 442 6.19 10.53 14.62
N ASP A 443 7.48 10.78 14.39
CA ASP A 443 8.05 12.12 14.40
C ASP A 443 7.53 12.97 13.24
N ALA A 444 7.60 14.29 13.41
CA ALA A 444 7.18 15.25 12.39
C ALA A 444 8.24 15.41 11.30
N VAL A 445 8.63 14.29 10.68
CA VAL A 445 9.64 14.19 9.62
C VAL A 445 9.02 13.73 8.30
N PRO A 446 9.62 14.03 7.14
CA PRO A 446 9.18 13.44 5.87
C PRO A 446 9.61 11.97 5.78
N PHE A 447 9.17 11.29 4.72
CA PHE A 447 9.84 10.07 4.26
C PHE A 447 11.34 10.33 4.06
N CYS A 448 12.18 9.36 4.46
CA CYS A 448 13.62 9.43 4.21
C CYS A 448 13.92 9.49 2.69
N ALA A 449 15.11 9.91 2.30
CA ALA A 449 15.51 10.08 0.90
C ALA A 449 15.29 8.82 0.04
N VAL A 450 15.54 7.63 0.61
CA VAL A 450 15.32 6.35 -0.09
C VAL A 450 13.83 6.05 -0.24
N CYS A 451 13.03 6.27 0.80
CA CYS A 451 11.57 6.14 0.74
C CYS A 451 10.96 7.11 -0.28
N ARG A 452 11.41 8.38 -0.33
CA ARG A 452 10.97 9.36 -1.32
C ARG A 452 11.31 8.91 -2.74
N ARG A 453 12.55 8.48 -2.99
CA ARG A 453 12.97 7.90 -4.29
C ARG A 453 12.11 6.69 -4.68
N ALA A 454 11.77 5.85 -3.70
CA ALA A 454 10.95 4.67 -3.94
C ALA A 454 9.51 5.03 -4.30
N ILE A 455 8.91 6.03 -3.64
CA ILE A 455 7.58 6.55 -3.94
C ILE A 455 7.57 7.26 -5.30
N ASP A 456 8.58 8.09 -5.60
CA ASP A 456 8.71 8.78 -6.89
C ASP A 456 8.73 7.80 -8.06
N ALA A 457 9.41 6.66 -7.92
CA ALA A 457 9.42 5.62 -8.95
C ALA A 457 8.02 5.06 -9.26
N ILE A 458 7.15 4.96 -8.25
CA ILE A 458 5.76 4.52 -8.44
C ILE A 458 4.92 5.65 -9.02
N LEU A 459 5.08 6.88 -8.53
CA LEU A 459 4.40 8.04 -9.12
C LEU A 459 4.73 8.18 -10.61
N ASP A 460 5.98 7.93 -11.01
CA ASP A 460 6.41 7.95 -12.40
C ASP A 460 5.76 6.82 -13.23
N LEU A 461 5.48 5.66 -12.64
CA LEU A 461 4.75 4.55 -13.30
C LEU A 461 3.34 4.96 -13.72
N TYR A 462 2.69 5.88 -13.00
CA TYR A 462 1.31 6.30 -13.26
C TYR A 462 1.18 7.69 -13.89
N SER A 463 2.12 8.60 -13.67
CA SER A 463 1.95 10.01 -14.07
C SER A 463 2.87 10.50 -15.19
N ARG A 464 3.92 9.74 -15.52
CA ARG A 464 4.91 10.19 -16.50
C ARG A 464 4.46 9.87 -17.93
N LEU A 465 4.36 10.90 -18.76
CA LEU A 465 4.24 10.74 -20.22
C LEU A 465 5.61 10.30 -20.79
N GLN A 466 5.61 9.49 -21.85
CA GLN A 466 6.85 9.03 -22.51
C GLN A 466 7.66 10.18 -23.10
#